data_AF-A0A8H4X243-F1
#
_entry.id   AF-A0A8H4X243-F1
#
_cell.length_a   1.000
_cell.length_b   1.000
_cell.length_c   1.000
_cell.angle_alpha   90.00
_cell.angle_beta   90.00
_cell.angle_gamma   90.00
#
_symmetry.space_group_name_H-M   'P 1'
#
loop_
_entity.id
_entity.type
_entity.pdbx_description
1 polymer ?
#
loop_
_entity_poly.entity_id
_entity_poly.type
_entity_poly.pdbx_seq_one_letter_code
_entity_poly.pdbx_strand_id
1 'polypeptide(L)'
;MLYPNPKPSRAPLSVVLSAPMFYKIITISLALSLSFYTLLWWSKLEIRPTNWQQGNVNTTESETPIDQDRRFAFIIPSTNPSPNLCKTIFSSLALGYPSPVIINWGVNYRDISHWRLGKNLPKIIGFVDYLDSVMHPNATAEEKLGEDDIVLMVDAYDVWFQLPAQVLLSRYHEINRRANERLRSQWKRKDVPMPMKQTIVTAAQRKCYPRDPELFGMDLRCDHWPESPLREDLYGPETEKNATFWHNNRPRWINGGMYIGPAGDMRRLFRRAKQTIEAMVGEAFPVRSEQGMIGNLIGAQEVWRELQRNNHVSVDVEDLVGENYEFHAGLDYANELSAQTFATEISPENNIYDGDFVMLSDQESTNMNSEIRGISPVRVKGVPDDLKSVQSPLVEDGKTVGWSDMPLYTDFFLSTVPAILHHNKFKERRTTWWDRPWYHQKLRGLVKSALLPREADEPLATVELEGGSRVRYWAASAEKMDRYPRMGKLNTNLTVYDRFPRMEPNEMCRYGRRKPHGSKATWEEEVFRDGGGEFNRP
;
A
#
# COMPACT_ATOMS: atom_id res chain seq x y z
N MET A 1 24.76 26.41 -47.82
CA MET A 1 24.49 25.77 -49.13
C MET A 1 23.36 24.78 -48.94
N LEU A 2 22.36 24.89 -49.80
CA LEU A 2 21.05 24.23 -49.73
C LEU A 2 21.15 22.79 -50.28
N TYR A 3 20.66 21.82 -49.51
CA TYR A 3 20.13 20.55 -50.04
C TYR A 3 18.80 20.26 -49.33
N PRO A 4 17.67 20.18 -50.04
CA PRO A 4 16.42 19.74 -49.45
C PRO A 4 16.25 18.22 -49.56
N ASN A 5 15.86 17.59 -48.45
CA ASN A 5 15.40 16.21 -48.38
C ASN A 5 14.05 16.03 -49.11
N PRO A 6 13.81 14.90 -49.82
CA PRO A 6 12.53 14.62 -50.44
C PRO A 6 11.48 14.21 -49.39
N LYS A 7 10.27 14.77 -49.54
CA LYS A 7 9.07 14.38 -48.76
C LYS A 7 8.63 12.95 -49.13
N PRO A 8 8.13 12.14 -48.18
CA PRO A 8 7.44 10.90 -48.52
C PRO A 8 6.13 11.21 -49.23
N SER A 9 5.92 10.63 -50.42
CA SER A 9 4.65 10.71 -51.13
C SER A 9 3.60 9.90 -50.35
N ARG A 10 2.59 10.59 -49.83
CA ARG A 10 1.36 9.92 -49.41
C ARG A 10 0.64 9.49 -50.66
N ALA A 11 0.49 8.18 -50.87
CA ALA A 11 -0.43 7.67 -51.86
C ALA A 11 -1.84 8.20 -51.56
N PRO A 12 -2.58 8.72 -52.55
CA PRO A 12 -3.93 9.19 -52.33
C PRO A 12 -4.83 8.02 -51.92
N LEU A 13 -5.73 8.28 -50.97
CA LEU A 13 -6.74 7.34 -50.45
C LEU A 13 -7.62 6.69 -51.55
N SER A 14 -7.53 7.17 -52.79
CA SER A 14 -8.25 6.66 -53.96
C SER A 14 -7.70 5.33 -54.49
N VAL A 15 -6.52 4.86 -54.08
CA VAL A 15 -5.98 3.55 -54.51
C VAL A 15 -6.48 2.38 -53.65
N VAL A 16 -6.98 2.64 -52.43
CA VAL A 16 -7.54 1.60 -51.54
C VAL A 16 -9.00 1.26 -51.89
N LEU A 17 -9.67 2.10 -52.68
CA LEU A 17 -11.09 1.92 -53.00
C LEU A 17 -11.37 1.10 -54.28
N SER A 18 -10.36 0.76 -55.07
CA SER A 18 -10.48 -0.01 -56.33
C SER A 18 -10.05 -1.48 -56.24
N ALA A 19 -9.85 -2.03 -55.04
CA ALA A 19 -9.61 -3.46 -54.89
C ALA A 19 -10.89 -4.26 -55.27
N PRO A 20 -10.78 -5.29 -56.14
CA PRO A 20 -11.93 -6.08 -56.58
C PRO A 20 -12.66 -6.67 -55.36
N MET A 21 -14.00 -6.74 -55.44
CA MET A 21 -14.92 -7.06 -54.34
C MET A 21 -14.47 -8.27 -53.47
N PHE A 22 -13.78 -9.23 -54.08
CA PHE A 22 -13.18 -10.41 -53.45
C PHE A 22 -12.18 -10.09 -52.33
N TYR A 23 -11.31 -9.09 -52.49
CA TYR A 23 -10.32 -8.71 -51.45
C TYR A 23 -10.97 -8.06 -50.22
N LYS A 24 -12.09 -7.35 -50.40
CA LYS A 24 -12.87 -6.78 -49.28
C LYS A 24 -13.56 -7.88 -48.47
N ILE A 25 -14.07 -8.91 -49.14
CA ILE A 25 -14.68 -10.08 -48.47
C ILE A 25 -13.64 -10.86 -47.66
N ILE A 26 -12.43 -11.08 -48.21
CA ILE A 26 -11.35 -11.78 -47.50
C ILE A 26 -10.90 -11.00 -46.27
N THR A 27 -10.67 -9.70 -46.39
CA THR A 27 -10.22 -8.85 -45.28
C THR A 27 -11.27 -8.73 -44.17
N ILE A 28 -12.55 -8.61 -44.52
CA ILE A 28 -13.65 -8.64 -43.54
C ILE A 28 -13.75 -10.02 -42.87
N SER A 29 -13.62 -11.10 -43.64
CA SER A 29 -13.68 -12.47 -43.10
C SER A 29 -12.50 -12.78 -42.18
N LEU A 30 -11.29 -12.33 -42.52
CA LEU A 30 -10.11 -12.45 -41.66
C LEU A 30 -10.27 -11.62 -40.38
N ALA A 31 -10.73 -10.38 -40.48
CA ALA A 31 -10.98 -9.53 -39.32
C ALA A 31 -12.07 -10.11 -38.41
N LEU A 32 -13.15 -10.64 -38.97
CA LEU A 32 -14.20 -11.35 -38.22
C LEU A 32 -13.66 -12.63 -37.60
N SER A 33 -12.83 -13.42 -38.30
CA SER A 33 -12.24 -14.65 -37.76
C SER A 33 -11.27 -14.37 -36.61
N LEU A 34 -10.45 -13.32 -36.71
CA LEU A 34 -9.56 -12.85 -35.65
C LEU A 34 -10.36 -12.33 -34.45
N SER A 35 -11.47 -11.62 -34.71
CA SER A 35 -12.37 -11.14 -33.65
C SER A 35 -13.11 -12.29 -32.97
N PHE A 36 -13.47 -13.33 -33.71
CA PHE A 36 -14.08 -14.55 -33.15
C PHE A 36 -13.06 -15.36 -32.36
N TYR A 37 -11.80 -15.45 -32.84
CA TYR A 37 -10.71 -16.11 -32.12
C TYR A 37 -10.36 -15.39 -30.82
N THR A 38 -10.33 -14.05 -30.80
CA THR A 38 -10.15 -13.30 -29.56
C THR A 38 -11.37 -13.48 -28.63
N LEU A 39 -12.60 -13.44 -29.13
CA LEU A 39 -13.79 -13.70 -28.30
C LEU A 39 -13.84 -15.13 -27.72
N LEU A 40 -13.38 -16.14 -28.47
CA LEU A 40 -13.28 -17.53 -28.01
C LEU A 40 -12.10 -17.79 -27.05
N TRP A 41 -11.03 -17.00 -27.13
CA TRP A 41 -9.92 -17.07 -26.16
C TRP A 41 -10.31 -16.41 -24.83
N TRP A 42 -11.13 -15.36 -24.88
CA TRP A 42 -11.64 -14.68 -23.68
C TRP A 42 -12.76 -15.47 -22.97
N SER A 43 -13.51 -16.32 -23.69
CA SER A 43 -14.57 -17.15 -23.10
C SER A 43 -14.05 -18.37 -22.31
N LYS A 44 -12.74 -18.65 -22.35
CA LYS A 44 -12.09 -19.73 -21.57
C LYS A 44 -11.44 -19.26 -20.25
N LEU A 45 -11.60 -18.00 -19.86
CA LEU A 45 -11.26 -17.57 -18.50
C LEU A 45 -12.33 -18.08 -17.52
N GLU A 46 -12.15 -19.28 -16.99
CA GLU A 46 -12.83 -19.69 -15.75
C GLU A 46 -12.18 -18.97 -14.57
N ILE A 47 -12.84 -17.92 -14.08
CA ILE A 47 -12.45 -17.23 -12.85
C ILE A 47 -13.18 -17.92 -11.70
N ARG A 48 -12.46 -18.73 -10.91
CA ARG A 48 -12.99 -19.30 -9.68
C ARG A 48 -12.78 -18.34 -8.51
N PRO A 49 -13.68 -18.34 -7.50
CA PRO A 49 -13.42 -17.65 -6.24
C PRO A 49 -12.08 -18.11 -5.67
N THR A 50 -11.21 -17.16 -5.35
CA THR A 50 -9.87 -17.44 -4.82
C THR A 50 -9.96 -17.71 -3.33
N ASN A 51 -9.97 -19.00 -2.98
CA ASN A 51 -9.74 -19.47 -1.62
C ASN A 51 -8.22 -19.51 -1.41
N TRP A 52 -7.71 -18.70 -0.47
CA TRP A 52 -6.28 -18.63 -0.17
C TRP A 52 -5.93 -19.78 0.77
N GLN A 53 -5.85 -20.99 0.22
CA GLN A 53 -5.50 -22.18 0.99
C GLN A 53 -3.99 -22.37 1.05
N GLN A 54 -3.48 -22.54 2.28
CA GLN A 54 -2.10 -22.94 2.55
C GLN A 54 -1.91 -24.41 2.15
N GLY A 55 -0.79 -24.74 1.50
CA GLY A 55 -0.43 -26.13 1.23
C GLY A 55 -0.17 -26.90 2.53
N ASN A 56 -0.79 -28.07 2.70
CA ASN A 56 -0.62 -28.93 3.86
C ASN A 56 0.84 -29.41 4.00
N VAL A 57 1.51 -29.04 5.08
CA VAL A 57 2.77 -29.64 5.51
C VAL A 57 2.46 -30.78 6.48
N ASN A 58 2.77 -32.02 6.08
CA ASN A 58 2.72 -33.17 6.97
C ASN A 58 3.88 -33.12 7.96
N THR A 59 3.60 -32.94 9.24
CA THR A 59 4.50 -33.36 10.32
C THR A 59 3.73 -33.69 11.60
N THR A 60 4.18 -34.77 12.22
CA THR A 60 3.83 -35.41 13.48
C THR A 60 3.42 -34.49 14.64
N GLU A 61 2.46 -34.98 15.43
CA GLU A 61 1.85 -34.37 16.61
C GLU A 61 2.84 -33.65 17.54
N SER A 62 2.67 -32.33 17.62
CA SER A 62 3.10 -31.46 18.71
C SER A 62 1.88 -30.64 19.13
N GLU A 63 1.79 -30.33 20.44
CA GLU A 63 0.70 -29.64 21.14
C GLU A 63 -0.20 -28.77 20.23
N THR A 64 -1.53 -28.99 20.28
CA THR A 64 -2.51 -28.27 19.46
C THR A 64 -2.24 -26.77 19.45
N PRO A 65 -1.92 -26.18 18.28
CA PRO A 65 -1.72 -24.75 18.15
C PRO A 65 -2.94 -23.99 18.68
N ILE A 66 -2.73 -23.03 19.59
CA ILE A 66 -3.80 -22.10 19.98
C ILE A 66 -3.99 -21.15 18.81
N ASP A 67 -5.05 -21.37 18.04
CA ASP A 67 -5.49 -20.44 16.98
C ASP A 67 -6.11 -19.19 17.62
N GLN A 68 -5.51 -18.03 17.38
CA GLN A 68 -6.13 -16.74 17.71
C GLN A 68 -6.91 -16.22 16.51
N ASP A 69 -8.12 -15.73 16.73
CA ASP A 69 -8.92 -15.05 15.71
C ASP A 69 -8.84 -13.54 15.88
N ARG A 70 -8.58 -12.83 14.77
CA ARG A 70 -8.53 -11.37 14.72
C ARG A 70 -9.27 -10.86 13.50
N ARG A 71 -9.89 -9.68 13.57
CA ARG A 71 -10.36 -8.97 12.38
C ARG A 71 -9.20 -8.28 11.67
N PHE A 72 -9.34 -8.13 10.36
CA PHE A 72 -8.48 -7.28 9.55
C PHE A 72 -9.34 -6.24 8.84
N ALA A 73 -9.12 -4.96 9.14
CA ALA A 73 -9.82 -3.85 8.54
C ALA A 73 -8.91 -3.04 7.62
N PHE A 74 -9.45 -2.58 6.49
CA PHE A 74 -8.72 -1.79 5.50
C PHE A 74 -9.39 -0.42 5.32
N ILE A 75 -8.63 0.65 5.56
CA ILE A 75 -9.14 2.03 5.66
C ILE A 75 -8.46 2.92 4.62
N ILE A 76 -9.27 3.71 3.90
CA ILE A 76 -8.79 4.64 2.88
C ILE A 76 -9.33 6.05 3.17
N PRO A 77 -8.47 7.01 3.56
CA PRO A 77 -8.85 8.41 3.69
C PRO A 77 -8.99 9.06 2.31
N SER A 78 -10.22 9.37 1.89
CA SER A 78 -10.49 10.01 0.61
C SER A 78 -11.62 11.03 0.71
N THR A 79 -11.38 12.23 0.17
CA THR A 79 -12.36 13.31 0.16
C THR A 79 -13.17 13.39 -1.12
N ASN A 80 -12.70 12.76 -2.21
CA ASN A 80 -13.25 12.98 -3.55
C ASN A 80 -13.16 11.72 -4.42
N PRO A 81 -14.01 11.61 -5.44
CA PRO A 81 -13.90 10.53 -6.41
C PRO A 81 -12.68 10.69 -7.33
N SER A 82 -12.11 9.57 -7.72
CA SER A 82 -10.99 9.51 -8.65
C SER A 82 -10.84 8.11 -9.24
N PRO A 83 -10.49 7.97 -10.53
CA PRO A 83 -10.09 6.68 -11.07
C PRO A 83 -8.91 6.08 -10.30
N ASN A 84 -7.98 6.92 -9.82
CA ASN A 84 -6.85 6.43 -9.03
C ASN A 84 -7.27 5.87 -7.65
N LEU A 85 -8.36 6.38 -7.06
CA LEU A 85 -8.95 5.76 -5.86
C LEU A 85 -9.38 4.33 -6.17
N CYS A 86 -10.00 4.11 -7.33
CA CYS A 86 -10.39 2.77 -7.74
C CYS A 86 -9.22 1.89 -8.16
N LYS A 87 -8.12 2.43 -8.68
CA LYS A 87 -6.88 1.65 -8.86
C LYS A 87 -6.38 1.07 -7.53
N THR A 88 -6.39 1.88 -6.47
CA THR A 88 -6.06 1.44 -5.10
C THR A 88 -7.03 0.37 -4.60
N ILE A 89 -8.34 0.65 -4.63
CA ILE A 89 -9.37 -0.26 -4.12
C ILE A 89 -9.37 -1.58 -4.89
N PHE A 90 -9.38 -1.53 -6.22
CA PHE A 90 -9.54 -2.73 -7.05
C PHE A 90 -8.30 -3.61 -7.06
N SER A 91 -7.10 -3.04 -7.01
CA SER A 91 -5.89 -3.86 -6.81
C SER A 91 -5.93 -4.58 -5.45
N SER A 92 -6.39 -3.91 -4.39
CA SER A 92 -6.54 -4.55 -3.07
C SER A 92 -7.59 -5.67 -3.06
N LEU A 93 -8.77 -5.44 -3.61
CA LEU A 93 -9.85 -6.44 -3.64
C LEU A 93 -9.45 -7.68 -4.45
N ALA A 94 -8.78 -7.49 -5.59
CA ALA A 94 -8.25 -8.57 -6.43
C ALA A 94 -7.22 -9.45 -5.69
N LEU A 95 -6.57 -8.92 -4.64
CA LEU A 95 -5.54 -9.56 -3.84
C LEU A 95 -6.05 -10.07 -2.47
N GLY A 96 -7.37 -10.12 -2.29
CA GLY A 96 -7.98 -10.70 -1.10
C GLY A 96 -7.94 -9.81 0.15
N TYR A 97 -7.66 -8.52 0.01
CA TYR A 97 -7.77 -7.58 1.14
C TYR A 97 -9.25 -7.38 1.55
N PRO A 98 -9.52 -6.98 2.81
CA PRO A 98 -10.85 -6.59 3.24
C PRO A 98 -11.46 -5.51 2.33
N SER A 99 -12.77 -5.52 2.19
CA SER A 99 -13.47 -4.43 1.52
C SER A 99 -13.26 -3.12 2.28
N PRO A 100 -12.75 -2.06 1.63
CA PRO A 100 -12.29 -0.89 2.33
C PRO A 100 -13.43 -0.05 2.91
N VAL A 101 -13.17 0.55 4.06
CA VAL A 101 -13.96 1.67 4.58
C VAL A 101 -13.30 2.98 4.15
N ILE A 102 -14.03 3.78 3.38
CA ILE A 102 -13.60 5.09 2.91
C ILE A 102 -14.03 6.15 3.92
N ILE A 103 -13.06 6.80 4.54
CA ILE A 103 -13.28 7.87 5.52
C ILE A 103 -13.02 9.25 4.88
N ASN A 104 -13.55 10.31 5.49
CA ASN A 104 -13.41 11.70 5.05
C ASN A 104 -14.12 12.08 3.75
N TRP A 105 -15.06 11.26 3.27
CA TRP A 105 -15.78 11.54 2.02
C TRP A 105 -16.50 12.90 2.08
N GLY A 106 -16.18 13.79 1.13
CA GLY A 106 -16.74 15.15 1.08
C GLY A 106 -16.19 16.14 2.11
N VAL A 107 -15.27 15.74 2.99
CA VAL A 107 -14.67 16.64 3.99
C VAL A 107 -13.81 17.71 3.32
N ASN A 108 -14.00 18.96 3.75
CA ASN A 108 -13.18 20.09 3.35
C ASN A 108 -12.11 20.37 4.42
N TYR A 109 -10.84 20.16 4.08
CA TYR A 109 -9.72 20.33 5.02
C TYR A 109 -9.58 21.74 5.61
N ARG A 110 -10.17 22.75 4.96
CA ARG A 110 -10.15 24.14 5.45
C ARG A 110 -10.99 24.33 6.71
N ASP A 111 -11.97 23.46 6.91
CA ASP A 111 -12.84 23.47 8.10
C ASP A 111 -12.11 22.89 9.32
N ILE A 112 -11.03 22.14 9.10
CA ILE A 112 -10.22 21.52 10.14
C ILE A 112 -8.97 22.35 10.41
N SER A 113 -8.18 22.61 9.37
CA SER A 113 -6.84 23.18 9.55
C SER A 113 -6.80 24.69 9.45
N HIS A 114 -7.75 25.32 8.75
CA HIS A 114 -7.72 26.73 8.32
C HIS A 114 -6.47 27.14 7.48
N TRP A 115 -5.44 26.29 7.39
CA TRP A 115 -4.16 26.57 6.74
C TRP A 115 -4.04 25.90 5.37
N ARG A 116 -3.41 26.60 4.41
CA ARG A 116 -3.23 26.13 3.02
C ARG A 116 -2.48 24.79 2.90
N LEU A 117 -1.57 24.50 3.82
CA LEU A 117 -0.74 23.29 3.79
C LEU A 117 -1.35 22.11 4.60
N GLY A 118 -2.44 22.32 5.33
CA GLY A 118 -3.10 21.30 6.16
C GLY A 118 -3.99 20.29 5.42
N LYS A 119 -3.86 20.16 4.09
CA LYS A 119 -4.78 19.36 3.25
C LYS A 119 -4.90 17.87 3.62
N ASN A 120 -3.86 17.31 4.23
CA ASN A 120 -3.81 15.90 4.62
C ASN A 120 -4.16 15.69 6.10
N LEU A 121 -4.28 16.75 6.91
CA LEU A 121 -4.64 16.62 8.33
C LEU A 121 -5.99 15.94 8.60
N PRO A 122 -7.02 16.05 7.72
CA PRO A 122 -8.26 15.30 7.92
C PRO A 122 -8.05 13.79 8.01
N LYS A 123 -6.95 13.25 7.48
CA LYS A 123 -6.57 11.83 7.61
C LYS A 123 -6.48 11.41 9.07
N ILE A 124 -5.82 12.20 9.94
CA ILE A 124 -5.73 11.89 11.37
C ILE A 124 -7.10 11.95 12.02
N ILE A 125 -7.83 13.05 11.79
CA ILE A 125 -9.13 13.29 12.43
C ILE A 125 -10.13 12.17 12.09
N GLY A 126 -10.37 11.93 10.80
CA GLY A 126 -11.32 10.91 10.37
C GLY A 126 -10.91 9.49 10.74
N PHE A 127 -9.60 9.21 10.87
CA PHE A 127 -9.13 7.89 11.27
C PHE A 127 -9.34 7.66 12.78
N VAL A 128 -9.12 8.68 13.61
CA VAL A 128 -9.50 8.63 15.03
C VAL A 128 -11.01 8.46 15.17
N ASP A 129 -11.80 9.24 14.44
CA ASP A 129 -13.26 9.14 14.54
C ASP A 129 -13.76 7.76 14.10
N TYR A 130 -13.17 7.17 13.05
CA TYR A 130 -13.42 5.79 12.66
C TYR A 130 -13.09 4.81 13.79
N LEU A 131 -11.86 4.82 14.31
CA LEU A 131 -11.42 3.89 15.37
C LEU A 131 -12.28 4.04 16.63
N ASP A 132 -12.59 5.26 17.03
CA ASP A 132 -13.45 5.56 18.17
C ASP A 132 -14.85 4.99 17.99
N SER A 133 -15.36 5.02 16.76
CA SER A 133 -16.69 4.54 16.44
C SER A 133 -16.79 3.02 16.40
N VAL A 134 -15.84 2.32 15.77
CA VAL A 134 -15.87 0.85 15.62
C VAL A 134 -15.33 0.12 16.84
N MET A 135 -14.52 0.77 17.66
CA MET A 135 -14.05 0.22 18.94
C MET A 135 -14.94 0.66 20.12
N HIS A 136 -16.01 1.41 19.86
CA HIS A 136 -16.97 1.77 20.89
C HIS A 136 -17.65 0.51 21.46
N PRO A 137 -17.93 0.43 22.78
CA PRO A 137 -18.63 -0.73 23.36
C PRO A 137 -19.95 -1.07 22.65
N ASN A 138 -20.68 -0.04 22.23
CA ASN A 138 -21.97 -0.14 21.53
C ASN A 138 -21.86 -0.23 19.99
N ALA A 139 -20.65 -0.38 19.43
CA ALA A 139 -20.49 -0.58 17.99
C ALA A 139 -21.18 -1.88 17.53
N THR A 140 -21.76 -1.87 16.34
CA THR A 140 -22.42 -3.05 15.79
C THR A 140 -21.44 -4.20 15.53
N ALA A 141 -21.92 -5.43 15.66
CA ALA A 141 -21.10 -6.61 15.40
C ALA A 141 -20.53 -6.62 13.97
N GLU A 142 -21.23 -6.00 13.01
CA GLU A 142 -20.87 -5.87 11.60
C GLU A 142 -19.54 -5.16 11.37
N GLU A 143 -19.26 -4.09 12.13
CA GLU A 143 -18.09 -3.23 11.91
C GLU A 143 -17.14 -3.19 13.12
N LYS A 144 -17.56 -3.73 14.28
CA LYS A 144 -16.81 -3.63 15.55
C LYS A 144 -15.39 -4.18 15.45
N LEU A 145 -14.43 -3.50 16.07
CA LEU A 145 -13.06 -3.98 16.22
C LEU A 145 -12.72 -4.14 17.71
N GLY A 146 -12.00 -5.21 18.03
CA GLY A 146 -11.30 -5.39 19.29
C GLY A 146 -9.93 -4.69 19.29
N GLU A 147 -9.29 -4.62 20.46
CA GLU A 147 -7.98 -3.96 20.64
C GLU A 147 -6.88 -4.58 19.79
N ASP A 148 -6.86 -5.91 19.66
CA ASP A 148 -5.85 -6.70 18.96
C ASP A 148 -6.14 -6.92 17.46
N ASP A 149 -7.31 -6.49 16.98
CA ASP A 149 -7.68 -6.55 15.57
C ASP A 149 -6.75 -5.64 14.75
N ILE A 150 -6.40 -6.06 13.54
CA ILE A 150 -5.43 -5.33 12.72
C ILE A 150 -6.13 -4.33 11.82
N VAL A 151 -5.60 -3.12 11.75
CA VAL A 151 -6.07 -2.06 10.86
C VAL A 151 -4.93 -1.67 9.93
N LEU A 152 -5.18 -1.70 8.62
CA LEU A 152 -4.32 -1.14 7.59
C LEU A 152 -4.94 0.16 7.09
N MET A 153 -4.20 1.27 7.16
CA MET A 153 -4.56 2.54 6.53
C MET A 153 -3.55 2.89 5.45
N VAL A 154 -4.01 3.22 4.24
CA VAL A 154 -3.15 3.65 3.13
C VAL A 154 -3.66 4.93 2.45
N ASP A 155 -2.77 5.62 1.73
CA ASP A 155 -3.16 6.76 0.90
C ASP A 155 -4.08 6.34 -0.27
N ALA A 156 -5.00 7.23 -0.62
CA ALA A 156 -6.11 6.90 -1.51
C ALA A 156 -5.75 6.82 -2.99
N TYR A 157 -4.87 7.69 -3.49
CA TYR A 157 -4.83 8.02 -4.92
C TYR A 157 -3.56 7.56 -5.64
N ASP A 158 -2.64 6.94 -4.95
CA ASP A 158 -1.25 6.76 -5.38
C ASP A 158 -0.64 5.48 -4.82
N VAL A 159 -1.48 4.55 -4.39
CA VAL A 159 -1.11 3.28 -3.77
C VAL A 159 -1.65 2.15 -4.64
N TRP A 160 -0.79 1.21 -5.02
CA TRP A 160 -1.18 -0.02 -5.73
C TRP A 160 -0.80 -1.23 -4.90
N PHE A 161 -1.71 -2.20 -4.83
CA PHE A 161 -1.43 -3.49 -4.18
C PHE A 161 -0.88 -4.46 -5.22
N GLN A 162 0.20 -5.14 -4.88
CA GLN A 162 0.88 -6.11 -5.75
C GLN A 162 0.77 -7.54 -5.23
N LEU A 163 0.85 -7.73 -3.90
CA LEU A 163 0.85 -9.05 -3.27
C LEU A 163 -0.35 -9.27 -2.33
N PRO A 164 -0.74 -10.53 -2.09
CA PRO A 164 -1.93 -10.88 -1.32
C PRO A 164 -1.89 -10.42 0.14
N ALA A 165 -3.08 -10.25 0.73
CA ALA A 165 -3.23 -9.88 2.15
C ALA A 165 -2.47 -10.80 3.11
N GLN A 166 -2.43 -12.11 2.82
CA GLN A 166 -1.69 -13.09 3.61
C GLN A 166 -0.18 -12.79 3.67
N VAL A 167 0.42 -12.40 2.55
CA VAL A 167 1.85 -12.06 2.48
C VAL A 167 2.13 -10.80 3.28
N LEU A 168 1.28 -9.78 3.14
CA LEU A 168 1.39 -8.54 3.92
C LEU A 168 1.28 -8.79 5.43
N LEU A 169 0.34 -9.61 5.87
CA LEU A 169 0.16 -9.95 7.29
C LEU A 169 1.34 -10.80 7.83
N SER A 170 1.83 -11.75 7.05
CA SER A 170 3.01 -12.54 7.41
C SER A 170 4.25 -11.65 7.61
N ARG A 171 4.50 -10.74 6.66
CA ARG A 171 5.61 -9.77 6.75
C ARG A 171 5.44 -8.79 7.88
N TYR A 172 4.22 -8.33 8.16
CA TYR A 172 3.93 -7.46 9.30
C TYR A 172 4.38 -8.08 10.62
N HIS A 173 4.09 -9.36 10.84
CA HIS A 173 4.54 -10.08 12.02
C HIS A 173 6.05 -10.24 12.06
N GLU A 174 6.68 -10.58 10.94
CA GLU A 174 8.12 -10.75 10.85
C GLU A 174 8.91 -9.44 11.07
N ILE A 175 8.40 -8.31 10.57
CA ILE A 175 8.96 -6.98 10.84
C ILE A 175 8.89 -6.67 12.33
N ASN A 176 7.74 -6.88 12.96
CA ASN A 176 7.56 -6.65 14.39
C ASN A 176 8.41 -7.60 15.24
N ARG A 177 8.58 -8.86 14.83
CA ARG A 177 9.46 -9.83 15.50
C ARG A 177 10.90 -9.31 15.52
N ARG A 178 11.47 -9.04 14.34
CA ARG A 178 12.84 -8.48 14.20
C ARG A 178 13.02 -7.17 14.96
N ALA A 179 12.02 -6.29 14.96
CA ALA A 179 12.07 -5.04 15.70
C ALA A 179 12.10 -5.25 17.22
N ASN A 180 11.23 -6.13 17.74
CA ASN A 180 11.19 -6.44 19.16
C ASN A 180 12.46 -7.16 19.64
N GLU A 181 13.10 -7.97 18.79
CA GLU A 181 14.42 -8.54 19.08
C GLU A 181 15.51 -7.46 19.21
N ARG A 182 15.51 -6.46 18.32
CA ARG A 182 16.42 -5.31 18.43
C ARG A 182 16.16 -4.49 19.69
N LEU A 183 14.91 -4.21 20.03
CA LEU A 183 14.57 -3.50 21.27
C LEU A 183 15.05 -4.27 22.51
N ARG A 184 14.81 -5.60 22.54
CA ARG A 184 15.32 -6.49 23.60
C ARG A 184 16.84 -6.48 23.69
N SER A 185 17.54 -6.52 22.56
CA SER A 185 19.01 -6.54 22.57
C SER A 185 19.62 -5.21 23.02
N GLN A 186 18.94 -4.09 22.78
CA GLN A 186 19.33 -2.76 23.23
C GLN A 186 19.03 -2.52 24.72
N TRP A 187 18.08 -3.26 25.31
CA TRP A 187 17.73 -3.13 26.71
C TRP A 187 18.76 -3.81 27.63
N LYS A 188 19.59 -3.02 28.33
CA LYS A 188 20.65 -3.52 29.22
C LYS A 188 20.30 -3.44 30.71
N ARG A 189 19.22 -2.73 31.05
CA ARG A 189 18.77 -2.55 32.43
C ARG A 189 18.14 -3.83 32.97
N LYS A 190 18.47 -4.14 34.22
CA LYS A 190 17.95 -5.32 34.95
C LYS A 190 17.09 -4.94 36.15
N ASP A 191 17.15 -3.67 36.54
CA ASP A 191 16.44 -3.08 37.67
C ASP A 191 14.96 -2.82 37.37
N VAL A 192 14.60 -2.63 36.10
CA VAL A 192 13.20 -2.44 35.67
C VAL A 192 12.88 -3.29 34.44
N PRO A 193 11.63 -3.77 34.29
CA PRO A 193 11.19 -4.47 33.07
C PRO A 193 11.33 -3.59 31.83
N MET A 194 11.60 -4.20 30.67
CA MET A 194 11.66 -3.46 29.41
C MET A 194 10.27 -2.89 29.07
N PRO A 195 10.11 -1.56 28.98
CA PRO A 195 8.78 -0.98 28.73
C PRO A 195 8.43 -0.92 27.24
N MET A 196 9.42 -1.13 26.36
CA MET A 196 9.31 -0.85 24.93
C MET A 196 8.88 -2.08 24.13
N LYS A 197 8.05 -1.86 23.11
CA LYS A 197 7.63 -2.88 22.16
C LYS A 197 7.30 -2.22 20.83
N GLN A 198 7.40 -2.94 19.71
CA GLN A 198 6.85 -2.52 18.43
C GLN A 198 5.65 -3.41 18.05
N THR A 199 4.56 -2.77 17.65
CA THR A 199 3.35 -3.42 17.10
C THR A 199 2.84 -2.67 15.87
N ILE A 200 3.00 -1.35 15.80
CA ILE A 200 2.64 -0.54 14.64
C ILE A 200 3.83 -0.49 13.69
N VAL A 201 3.58 -0.80 12.42
CA VAL A 201 4.53 -0.63 11.32
C VAL A 201 4.06 0.52 10.45
N THR A 202 4.93 1.50 10.23
CA THR A 202 4.73 2.63 9.32
C THR A 202 5.65 2.49 8.12
N ALA A 203 5.27 3.02 6.96
CA ALA A 203 6.17 3.01 5.80
C ALA A 203 7.44 3.80 6.10
N ALA A 204 8.57 3.40 5.53
CA ALA A 204 9.84 4.11 5.68
C ALA A 204 10.23 4.85 4.41
N GLN A 205 10.94 5.97 4.55
CA GLN A 205 11.52 6.74 3.45
C GLN A 205 12.94 7.19 3.79
N ARG A 206 13.65 7.60 2.74
CA ARG A 206 15.09 7.95 2.74
C ARG A 206 15.39 9.41 3.09
N LYS A 207 14.34 10.20 3.31
CA LYS A 207 14.43 11.62 3.65
C LYS A 207 13.64 11.89 4.92
N CYS A 208 14.24 12.57 5.88
CA CYS A 208 13.46 13.16 6.96
C CYS A 208 12.65 14.34 6.41
N TYR A 209 11.32 14.22 6.39
CA TYR A 209 10.43 15.26 5.88
C TYR A 209 9.09 15.25 6.64
N PRO A 210 8.54 16.42 7.01
CA PRO A 210 9.15 17.75 6.91
C PRO A 210 10.37 17.92 7.84
N ARG A 211 11.30 18.83 7.50
CA ARG A 211 12.52 19.12 8.30
C ARG A 211 12.63 20.59 8.71
N ASP A 212 11.56 21.36 8.55
CA ASP A 212 11.54 22.79 8.88
C ASP A 212 10.48 23.00 9.98
N PRO A 213 10.90 22.98 11.26
CA PRO A 213 9.97 23.12 12.38
C PRO A 213 9.24 24.45 12.39
N GLU A 214 9.89 25.55 11.96
CA GLU A 214 9.26 26.87 11.88
C GLU A 214 8.15 26.90 10.83
N LEU A 215 8.40 26.28 9.67
CA LEU A 215 7.42 26.22 8.61
C LEU A 215 6.30 25.23 8.93
N PHE A 216 6.58 24.07 9.52
CA PHE A 216 5.57 23.02 9.69
C PHE A 216 4.93 22.97 11.09
N GLY A 217 5.48 23.68 12.06
CA GLY A 217 5.03 23.72 13.45
C GLY A 217 5.41 22.50 14.27
N MET A 218 6.36 21.68 13.80
CA MET A 218 6.65 20.37 14.39
C MET A 218 8.08 19.93 14.08
N ASP A 219 8.76 19.37 15.08
CA ASP A 219 10.08 18.79 14.92
C ASP A 219 9.99 17.26 14.88
N LEU A 220 10.45 16.64 13.79
CA LEU A 220 10.48 15.19 13.66
C LEU A 220 11.56 14.55 14.54
N ARG A 221 12.47 15.35 15.12
CA ARG A 221 13.62 14.89 15.91
C ARG A 221 14.46 13.89 15.11
N CYS A 222 14.71 14.22 13.84
CA CYS A 222 15.26 13.32 12.82
C CYS A 222 16.51 12.55 13.26
N ASP A 223 17.34 13.17 14.11
CA ASP A 223 18.61 12.63 14.58
C ASP A 223 18.44 11.55 15.67
N HIS A 224 17.28 11.51 16.33
CA HIS A 224 16.93 10.51 17.36
C HIS A 224 16.19 9.29 16.79
N TRP A 225 15.88 9.26 15.49
CA TRP A 225 15.31 8.07 14.87
C TRP A 225 16.34 6.93 14.86
N PRO A 226 15.94 5.68 15.17
CA PRO A 226 16.86 4.55 15.18
C PRO A 226 17.52 4.35 13.82
N GLU A 227 18.80 3.99 13.86
CA GLU A 227 19.56 3.65 12.67
C GLU A 227 18.91 2.50 11.88
N SER A 228 19.04 2.56 10.56
CA SER A 228 18.52 1.53 9.69
C SER A 228 19.22 0.19 9.96
N PRO A 229 18.48 -0.92 10.20
CA PRO A 229 19.07 -2.23 10.43
C PRO A 229 19.57 -2.89 9.14
N LEU A 230 19.41 -2.24 7.99
CA LEU A 230 19.90 -2.72 6.70
C LEU A 230 21.43 -2.61 6.63
N ARG A 231 22.05 -3.41 5.75
CA ARG A 231 23.50 -3.38 5.48
C ARG A 231 24.00 -1.95 5.24
N GLU A 232 25.15 -1.61 5.83
CA GLU A 232 25.74 -0.26 5.78
C GLU A 232 26.20 0.17 4.38
N ASP A 233 26.43 -0.79 3.49
CA ASP A 233 26.83 -0.60 2.10
C ASP A 233 25.68 -0.85 1.11
N LEU A 234 24.43 -0.60 1.54
CA LEU A 234 23.23 -0.91 0.74
C LEU A 234 23.31 -0.36 -0.68
N TYR A 235 23.71 0.90 -0.85
CA TYR A 235 23.89 1.58 -2.14
C TYR A 235 25.38 1.67 -2.55
N GLY A 236 26.21 0.79 -2.02
CA GLY A 236 27.65 0.77 -2.27
C GLY A 236 28.42 1.79 -1.41
N PRO A 237 29.65 2.17 -1.83
CA PRO A 237 30.54 3.02 -1.04
C PRO A 237 29.96 4.40 -0.70
N GLU A 238 28.99 4.89 -1.46
CA GLU A 238 28.39 6.22 -1.27
C GLU A 238 27.13 6.22 -0.39
N THR A 239 26.82 5.08 0.24
CA THR A 239 25.70 4.96 1.18
C THR A 239 25.86 6.00 2.29
N GLU A 240 24.84 6.85 2.45
CA GLU A 240 24.72 7.88 3.51
C GLU A 240 25.87 8.91 3.60
N LYS A 241 26.78 8.97 2.62
CA LYS A 241 27.88 9.95 2.59
C LYS A 241 27.45 11.36 2.19
N ASN A 242 26.37 11.49 1.41
CA ASN A 242 25.87 12.77 0.93
C ASN A 242 24.44 13.02 1.46
N ALA A 243 24.34 13.80 2.53
CA ALA A 243 23.07 14.13 3.17
C ALA A 243 22.05 14.86 2.28
N THR A 244 22.49 15.47 1.17
CA THR A 244 21.62 16.17 0.22
C THR A 244 21.13 15.29 -0.93
N PHE A 245 21.80 14.16 -1.17
CA PHE A 245 21.44 13.18 -2.20
C PHE A 245 20.76 11.96 -1.54
N TRP A 246 19.45 12.06 -1.34
CA TRP A 246 18.68 11.08 -0.55
C TRP A 246 18.56 9.69 -1.16
N HIS A 247 18.88 9.51 -2.44
CA HIS A 247 18.87 8.20 -3.08
C HIS A 247 19.75 7.21 -2.32
N ASN A 248 20.95 7.61 -1.91
CA ASN A 248 21.89 6.72 -1.22
C ASN A 248 21.65 6.60 0.30
N ASN A 249 20.57 7.18 0.83
CA ASN A 249 20.25 7.03 2.25
C ASN A 249 19.47 5.72 2.46
N ARG A 250 19.81 4.95 3.48
CA ARG A 250 18.93 3.85 3.87
C ARG A 250 17.61 4.43 4.39
N PRO A 251 16.47 3.76 4.18
CA PRO A 251 15.22 4.19 4.80
C PRO A 251 15.41 4.29 6.31
N ARG A 252 14.98 5.41 6.90
CA ARG A 252 15.19 5.73 8.32
C ARG A 252 14.07 6.54 8.96
N TRP A 253 13.24 7.20 8.15
CA TRP A 253 12.18 8.08 8.64
C TRP A 253 10.83 7.65 8.12
N ILE A 254 9.76 8.03 8.82
CA ILE A 254 8.40 7.73 8.42
C ILE A 254 8.01 8.32 7.06
N ASN A 255 7.31 7.53 6.27
CA ASN A 255 6.40 7.98 5.23
C ASN A 255 4.95 7.79 5.71
N GLY A 256 4.14 8.84 5.65
CA GLY A 256 2.75 8.81 6.13
C GLY A 256 1.77 8.11 5.18
N GLY A 257 2.25 7.43 4.14
CA GLY A 257 1.41 6.79 3.12
C GLY A 257 0.82 5.44 3.53
N MET A 258 1.37 4.79 4.56
CA MET A 258 0.88 3.50 5.07
C MET A 258 1.11 3.38 6.57
N TYR A 259 0.12 2.84 7.28
CA TYR A 259 0.19 2.44 8.67
C TYR A 259 -0.53 1.11 8.85
N ILE A 260 0.06 0.18 9.60
CA ILE A 260 -0.59 -1.08 9.96
C ILE A 260 -0.27 -1.43 11.42
N GLY A 261 -1.27 -1.88 12.17
CA GLY A 261 -1.07 -2.31 13.55
C GLY A 261 -2.37 -2.69 14.25
N PRO A 262 -2.31 -3.06 15.53
CA PRO A 262 -3.50 -3.32 16.34
C PRO A 262 -4.35 -2.05 16.47
N ALA A 263 -5.68 -2.19 16.39
CA ALA A 263 -6.62 -1.09 16.43
C ALA A 263 -6.45 -0.25 17.71
N GLY A 264 -6.18 -0.90 18.85
CA GLY A 264 -5.92 -0.24 20.13
C GLY A 264 -4.68 0.66 20.11
N ASP A 265 -3.57 0.14 19.61
CA ASP A 265 -2.30 0.85 19.55
C ASP A 265 -2.39 2.02 18.56
N MET A 266 -2.97 1.76 17.38
CA MET A 266 -3.26 2.76 16.37
C MET A 266 -4.16 3.88 16.93
N ARG A 267 -5.21 3.53 17.68
CA ARG A 267 -6.11 4.49 18.32
C ARG A 267 -5.40 5.37 19.33
N ARG A 268 -4.50 4.81 20.15
CA ARG A 268 -3.71 5.60 21.13
C ARG A 268 -2.79 6.60 20.43
N LEU A 269 -2.02 6.17 19.43
CA LEU A 269 -1.11 7.04 18.67
C LEU A 269 -1.87 8.17 17.96
N PHE A 270 -2.91 7.83 17.20
CA PHE A 270 -3.64 8.81 16.40
C PHE A 270 -4.52 9.74 17.25
N ARG A 271 -5.04 9.28 18.40
CA ARG A 271 -5.72 10.17 19.35
C ARG A 271 -4.79 11.22 19.94
N ARG A 272 -3.57 10.83 20.33
CA ARG A 272 -2.57 11.81 20.78
C ARG A 272 -2.27 12.81 19.66
N ALA A 273 -2.13 12.36 18.42
CA ALA A 273 -1.95 13.24 17.27
C ALA A 273 -3.12 14.22 17.07
N LYS A 274 -4.36 13.73 17.15
CA LYS A 274 -5.57 14.57 17.06
C LYS A 274 -5.59 15.62 18.16
N GLN A 275 -5.34 15.23 19.42
CA GLN A 275 -5.29 16.15 20.55
C GLN A 275 -4.22 17.23 20.37
N THR A 276 -3.02 16.86 19.91
CA THR A 276 -1.94 17.82 19.61
C THR A 276 -2.35 18.79 18.50
N ILE A 277 -2.97 18.30 17.42
CA ILE A 277 -3.48 19.16 16.34
C ILE A 277 -4.52 20.14 16.87
N GLU A 278 -5.50 19.66 17.64
CA GLU A 278 -6.58 20.49 18.19
C GLU A 278 -6.04 21.59 19.11
N ALA A 279 -5.10 21.26 20.00
CA ALA A 279 -4.43 22.23 20.87
C ALA A 279 -3.67 23.29 20.05
N MET A 280 -2.83 22.87 19.11
CA MET A 280 -2.06 23.78 18.26
C MET A 280 -2.95 24.69 17.42
N VAL A 281 -4.01 24.15 16.82
CA VAL A 281 -4.96 24.94 16.03
C VAL A 281 -5.72 25.93 16.94
N GLY A 282 -6.11 25.52 18.15
CA GLY A 282 -6.74 26.39 19.14
C GLY A 282 -5.87 27.57 19.55
N GLU A 283 -4.56 27.39 19.59
CA GLU A 283 -3.56 28.43 19.85
C GLU A 283 -3.09 29.17 18.58
N ALA A 284 -3.75 28.94 17.45
CA ALA A 284 -3.43 29.51 16.14
C ALA A 284 -2.02 29.16 15.62
N PHE A 285 -1.40 28.08 16.11
CA PHE A 285 -0.17 27.55 15.54
C PHE A 285 -0.44 26.84 14.20
N PRO A 286 0.44 27.03 13.20
CA PRO A 286 0.26 26.41 11.90
C PRO A 286 0.64 24.93 11.90
N VAL A 287 -0.36 24.04 11.91
CA VAL A 287 -0.15 22.61 11.62
C VAL A 287 -0.27 22.37 10.11
N ARG A 288 0.78 21.82 9.50
CA ARG A 288 0.89 21.78 8.02
C ARG A 288 1.25 20.41 7.43
N SER A 289 1.37 19.36 8.23
CA SER A 289 1.71 18.01 7.75
C SER A 289 1.15 16.92 8.65
N GLU A 290 0.42 15.96 8.07
CA GLU A 290 -0.03 14.76 8.79
C GLU A 290 1.16 13.85 9.12
N GLN A 291 1.97 13.49 8.11
CA GLN A 291 3.20 12.74 8.29
C GLN A 291 4.14 13.39 9.31
N GLY A 292 4.22 14.72 9.31
CA GLY A 292 5.04 15.44 10.28
C GLY A 292 4.49 15.33 11.70
N MET A 293 3.17 15.37 11.88
CA MET A 293 2.54 15.25 13.19
C MET A 293 2.79 13.86 13.77
N ILE A 294 2.54 12.80 12.99
CA ILE A 294 2.83 11.44 13.43
C ILE A 294 4.34 11.24 13.61
N GLY A 295 5.17 11.78 12.71
CA GLY A 295 6.62 11.73 12.81
C GLY A 295 7.17 12.41 14.06
N ASN A 296 6.61 13.54 14.48
CA ASN A 296 6.95 14.21 15.74
C ASN A 296 6.66 13.31 16.95
N LEU A 297 5.51 12.65 16.99
CA LEU A 297 5.18 11.73 18.09
C LEU A 297 6.07 10.49 18.11
N ILE A 298 6.42 9.94 16.95
CA ILE A 298 7.35 8.81 16.87
C ILE A 298 8.77 9.27 17.24
N GLY A 299 9.21 10.45 16.82
CA GLY A 299 10.49 11.02 17.26
C GLY A 299 10.54 11.20 18.78
N ALA A 300 9.45 11.70 19.39
CA ALA A 300 9.32 11.81 20.84
C ALA A 300 9.34 10.44 21.54
N GLN A 301 8.69 9.42 20.97
CA GLN A 301 8.81 8.03 21.43
C GLN A 301 10.27 7.58 21.46
N GLU A 302 11.05 7.84 20.40
CA GLU A 302 12.43 7.35 20.34
C GLU A 302 13.36 8.08 21.32
N VAL A 303 13.18 9.39 21.53
CA VAL A 303 13.83 10.14 22.61
C VAL A 303 13.44 9.56 23.98
N TRP A 304 12.16 9.26 24.19
CA TRP A 304 11.69 8.65 25.43
C TRP A 304 12.31 7.25 25.64
N ARG A 305 12.40 6.43 24.59
CA ARG A 305 13.06 5.11 24.61
C ARG A 305 14.55 5.23 24.97
N GLU A 306 15.24 6.23 24.42
CA GLU A 306 16.63 6.53 24.77
C GLU A 306 16.78 6.89 26.25
N LEU A 307 15.92 7.77 26.76
CA LEU A 307 15.86 8.12 28.17
C LEU A 307 15.60 6.90 29.06
N GLN A 308 14.69 5.99 28.69
CA GLN A 308 14.44 4.76 29.45
C GLN A 308 15.65 3.83 29.48
N ARG A 309 16.38 3.71 28.35
CA ARG A 309 17.57 2.85 28.24
C ARG A 309 18.74 3.39 29.05
N ASN A 310 18.99 4.69 28.97
CA ASN A 310 20.25 5.30 29.42
C ASN A 310 20.11 6.16 30.68
N ASN A 311 18.89 6.42 31.16
CA ASN A 311 18.58 7.44 32.17
C ASN A 311 19.10 8.85 31.81
N HIS A 312 19.39 9.07 30.53
CA HIS A 312 19.93 10.31 29.99
C HIS A 312 19.66 10.38 28.48
N VAL A 313 19.48 11.58 27.96
CA VAL A 313 19.48 11.90 26.54
C VAL A 313 20.08 13.30 26.33
N SER A 314 20.62 13.56 25.14
CA SER A 314 21.32 14.81 24.81
C SER A 314 20.42 15.99 24.44
N VAL A 315 19.10 15.87 24.57
CA VAL A 315 18.14 16.93 24.26
C VAL A 315 17.32 17.29 25.49
N ASP A 316 16.71 18.47 25.44
CA ASP A 316 15.70 18.85 26.42
C ASP A 316 14.52 17.87 26.37
N VAL A 317 14.08 17.44 27.54
CA VAL A 317 13.01 16.47 27.74
C VAL A 317 11.92 16.98 28.66
N GLU A 318 11.90 18.28 28.99
CA GLU A 318 10.86 18.88 29.83
C GLU A 318 9.44 18.52 29.33
N ASP A 319 9.25 18.46 28.01
CA ASP A 319 7.99 18.09 27.36
C ASP A 319 7.66 16.57 27.42
N LEU A 320 8.63 15.73 27.78
CA LEU A 320 8.47 14.28 27.93
C LEU A 320 8.31 13.83 29.38
N VAL A 321 8.55 14.72 30.36
CA VAL A 321 8.50 14.37 31.79
C VAL A 321 7.07 14.07 32.23
N GLY A 322 6.90 12.94 32.93
CA GLY A 322 5.61 12.55 33.52
C GLY A 322 4.62 11.87 32.59
N GLU A 323 4.96 11.72 31.31
CA GLU A 323 4.10 11.12 30.29
C GLU A 323 4.71 9.83 29.71
N ASN A 324 3.86 8.92 29.25
CA ASN A 324 4.29 7.72 28.54
C ASN A 324 4.19 7.93 27.02
N TYR A 325 5.34 7.95 26.35
CA TYR A 325 5.44 8.12 24.89
C TYR A 325 5.62 6.80 24.13
N GLU A 326 5.46 5.65 24.78
CA GLU A 326 5.51 4.35 24.10
C GLU A 326 4.20 4.05 23.37
N PHE A 327 4.15 4.37 22.08
CA PHE A 327 3.01 4.13 21.19
C PHE A 327 3.12 2.80 20.43
N HIS A 328 4.22 2.06 20.63
CA HIS A 328 4.57 0.86 19.90
C HIS A 328 4.84 1.07 18.40
N ALA A 329 5.22 2.28 18.00
CA ALA A 329 5.48 2.62 16.61
C ALA A 329 6.87 2.20 16.14
N GLY A 330 6.97 1.86 14.86
CA GLY A 330 8.23 1.65 14.16
C GLY A 330 8.06 1.63 12.64
N LEU A 331 9.07 1.11 11.94
CA LEU A 331 9.27 1.31 10.50
C LEU A 331 9.43 0.02 9.70
N ASP A 332 8.89 0.04 8.49
CA ASP A 332 9.16 -0.91 7.40
C ASP A 332 10.48 -0.57 6.69
N TYR A 333 11.61 -0.78 7.37
CA TYR A 333 12.94 -0.36 6.88
C TYR A 333 13.31 -0.91 5.51
N ALA A 334 12.98 -2.18 5.24
CA ALA A 334 13.30 -2.86 3.99
C ALA A 334 12.21 -2.67 2.91
N ASN A 335 11.19 -1.84 3.16
CA ASN A 335 10.05 -1.63 2.27
C ASN A 335 9.36 -2.95 1.87
N GLU A 336 9.26 -3.90 2.80
CA GLU A 336 8.67 -5.22 2.57
C GLU A 336 7.14 -5.14 2.43
N LEU A 337 6.52 -4.20 3.14
CA LEU A 337 5.09 -3.91 3.04
C LEU A 337 4.83 -2.86 1.98
N SER A 338 5.50 -1.70 2.05
CA SER A 338 5.22 -0.55 1.18
C SER A 338 6.48 0.09 0.62
N ALA A 339 6.73 -0.10 -0.68
CA ALA A 339 7.81 0.57 -1.39
C ALA A 339 7.46 2.01 -1.75
N GLN A 340 8.39 2.91 -1.45
CA GLN A 340 8.28 4.33 -1.75
C GLN A 340 9.04 4.65 -3.04
N THR A 341 8.36 5.19 -4.05
CA THR A 341 9.03 5.56 -5.33
C THR A 341 9.83 6.87 -5.25
N PHE A 342 9.66 7.67 -4.20
CA PHE A 342 10.41 8.89 -3.96
C PHE A 342 11.86 8.61 -3.55
N ALA A 343 12.81 9.40 -4.08
CA ALA A 343 14.24 9.26 -3.80
C ALA A 343 14.79 7.89 -4.23
N THR A 344 14.31 7.39 -5.37
CA THR A 344 14.77 6.14 -6.02
C THR A 344 15.39 6.41 -7.39
N GLU A 345 15.52 7.69 -7.77
CA GLU A 345 16.10 8.15 -9.02
C GLU A 345 17.59 7.82 -9.15
N ILE A 346 17.97 7.07 -10.20
CA ILE A 346 19.38 6.86 -10.58
C ILE A 346 19.70 7.66 -11.84
N SER A 347 18.91 7.45 -12.89
CA SER A 347 19.01 8.17 -14.17
C SER A 347 17.59 8.41 -14.70
N PRO A 348 16.94 9.51 -14.28
CA PRO A 348 15.58 9.84 -14.66
C PRO A 348 15.36 9.93 -16.18
N GLU A 349 16.35 10.45 -16.91
CA GLU A 349 16.36 10.60 -18.37
C GLU A 349 16.28 9.25 -19.10
N ASN A 350 16.86 8.19 -18.52
CA ASN A 350 16.80 6.83 -19.05
C ASN A 350 15.73 5.97 -18.36
N ASN A 351 14.90 6.60 -17.51
CA ASN A 351 13.90 5.95 -16.69
C ASN A 351 14.46 4.82 -15.77
N ILE A 352 15.67 5.01 -15.21
CA ILE A 352 16.31 4.04 -14.30
C ILE A 352 16.15 4.49 -12.84
N TYR A 353 15.63 3.57 -12.03
CA TYR A 353 15.30 3.75 -10.61
C TYR A 353 15.60 2.45 -9.85
N ASP A 354 15.60 2.49 -8.52
CA ASP A 354 15.93 1.31 -7.69
C ASP A 354 15.15 0.04 -8.02
N GLY A 355 13.88 0.17 -8.42
CA GLY A 355 13.04 -0.96 -8.77
C GLY A 355 12.39 -0.84 -10.16
N ASP A 356 12.03 -2.00 -10.70
CA ASP A 356 11.24 -2.14 -11.93
C ASP A 356 10.37 -3.41 -11.89
N PHE A 357 9.41 -3.51 -12.81
CA PHE A 357 8.58 -4.70 -12.99
C PHE A 357 9.34 -5.74 -13.81
N VAL A 358 9.61 -6.90 -13.21
CA VAL A 358 10.36 -7.99 -13.83
C VAL A 358 9.69 -9.34 -13.61
N MET A 359 9.83 -10.26 -14.55
CA MET A 359 9.51 -11.67 -14.34
C MET A 359 10.70 -12.31 -13.64
N LEU A 360 10.49 -12.86 -12.44
CA LEU A 360 11.58 -13.40 -11.62
C LEU A 360 12.07 -14.77 -12.10
N SER A 361 11.38 -15.41 -13.06
CA SER A 361 11.90 -16.56 -13.81
C SER A 361 12.92 -16.17 -14.89
N ASP A 362 12.95 -14.90 -15.31
CA ASP A 362 13.91 -14.39 -16.30
C ASP A 362 15.20 -13.92 -15.60
N GLN A 363 16.16 -14.83 -15.51
CA GLN A 363 17.46 -14.55 -14.88
C GLN A 363 18.30 -13.56 -15.70
N GLU A 364 18.17 -13.53 -17.03
CA GLU A 364 18.90 -12.60 -17.88
C GLU A 364 18.42 -11.17 -17.62
N SER A 365 17.11 -10.95 -17.63
CA SER A 365 16.50 -9.66 -17.28
C SER A 365 16.85 -9.22 -15.86
N THR A 366 16.84 -10.14 -14.89
CA THR A 366 17.19 -9.86 -13.49
C THR A 366 18.67 -9.46 -13.34
N ASN A 367 19.57 -10.13 -14.06
CA ASN A 367 21.00 -9.81 -14.08
C ASN A 367 21.24 -8.44 -14.74
N MET A 368 20.64 -8.19 -15.90
CA MET A 368 20.74 -6.92 -16.61
C MET A 368 20.22 -5.74 -15.77
N ASN A 369 19.09 -5.93 -15.07
CA ASN A 369 18.56 -4.91 -14.17
C ASN A 369 19.49 -4.62 -12.99
N SER A 370 20.20 -5.63 -12.49
CA SER A 370 21.22 -5.43 -11.45
C SER A 370 22.43 -4.66 -12.00
N GLU A 371 22.92 -5.04 -13.19
CA GLU A 371 24.07 -4.43 -13.84
C GLU A 371 23.85 -2.95 -14.18
N ILE A 372 22.70 -2.61 -14.79
CA ILE A 372 22.35 -1.22 -15.14
C ILE A 372 22.29 -0.31 -13.89
N ARG A 373 22.04 -0.89 -12.71
CA ARG A 373 22.02 -0.19 -11.42
C ARG A 373 23.37 -0.21 -10.69
N GLY A 374 24.41 -0.80 -11.29
CA GLY A 374 25.73 -0.94 -10.69
C GLY A 374 25.78 -1.92 -9.51
N ILE A 375 24.86 -2.88 -9.45
CA ILE A 375 24.75 -3.83 -8.34
C ILE A 375 25.55 -5.09 -8.66
N SER A 376 26.67 -5.26 -7.97
CA SER A 376 27.50 -6.47 -8.02
C SER A 376 27.89 -6.93 -6.62
N PRO A 377 27.72 -8.23 -6.27
CA PRO A 377 27.08 -9.28 -7.06
C PRO A 377 25.56 -9.08 -7.18
N VAL A 378 24.92 -9.75 -8.14
CA VAL A 378 23.46 -9.80 -8.27
C VAL A 378 22.83 -10.24 -6.95
N ARG A 379 21.88 -9.46 -6.44
CA ARG A 379 21.26 -9.70 -5.12
C ARG A 379 19.87 -10.34 -5.21
N VAL A 380 19.10 -10.03 -6.25
CA VAL A 380 17.80 -10.67 -6.53
C VAL A 380 18.05 -12.08 -7.08
N LYS A 381 17.58 -13.11 -6.37
CA LYS A 381 17.83 -14.54 -6.70
C LYS A 381 16.59 -15.29 -7.19
N GLY A 382 15.52 -14.58 -7.50
CA GLY A 382 14.23 -15.15 -7.91
C GLY A 382 13.12 -14.76 -6.93
N VAL A 383 12.06 -15.57 -6.91
CA VAL A 383 10.88 -15.34 -6.05
C VAL A 383 11.26 -15.47 -4.57
N PRO A 384 10.92 -14.47 -3.72
CA PRO A 384 11.04 -14.56 -2.26
C PRO A 384 10.40 -15.82 -1.67
N ASP A 385 11.01 -16.39 -0.62
CA ASP A 385 10.57 -17.66 -0.05
C ASP A 385 9.13 -17.62 0.49
N ASP A 386 8.72 -16.49 1.05
CA ASP A 386 7.37 -16.27 1.57
C ASP A 386 6.30 -16.26 0.46
N LEU A 387 6.67 -15.98 -0.79
CA LEU A 387 5.77 -16.07 -1.94
C LEU A 387 5.67 -17.48 -2.51
N LYS A 388 6.63 -18.37 -2.25
CA LYS A 388 6.60 -19.75 -2.78
C LYS A 388 5.47 -20.59 -2.18
N SER A 389 5.06 -20.28 -0.95
CA SER A 389 3.98 -20.97 -0.23
C SER A 389 2.58 -20.40 -0.49
N VAL A 390 2.49 -19.27 -1.21
CA VAL A 390 1.23 -18.57 -1.47
C VAL A 390 0.89 -18.71 -2.95
N GLN A 391 -0.28 -19.26 -3.26
CA GLN A 391 -0.76 -19.36 -4.64
C GLN A 391 -1.13 -17.98 -5.18
N SER A 392 -0.96 -17.71 -6.48
CA SER A 392 -1.47 -16.45 -7.04
C SER A 392 -2.98 -16.52 -7.28
N PRO A 393 -3.67 -15.38 -7.40
CA PRO A 393 -5.11 -15.37 -7.68
C PRO A 393 -5.41 -15.53 -9.19
N LEU A 394 -4.38 -15.60 -10.03
CA LEU A 394 -4.53 -15.68 -11.48
C LEU A 394 -4.54 -17.14 -11.91
N VAL A 395 -5.63 -17.55 -12.58
CA VAL A 395 -5.78 -18.88 -13.19
C VAL A 395 -5.88 -18.72 -14.70
N GLU A 396 -5.00 -19.40 -15.43
CA GLU A 396 -5.02 -19.48 -16.89
C GLU A 396 -5.02 -20.95 -17.32
N ASP A 397 -5.91 -21.31 -18.26
CA ASP A 397 -6.11 -22.69 -18.71
C ASP A 397 -6.32 -23.71 -17.57
N GLY A 398 -7.03 -23.28 -16.53
CA GLY A 398 -7.32 -24.11 -15.35
C GLY A 398 -6.12 -24.32 -14.41
N LYS A 399 -5.01 -23.62 -14.62
CA LYS A 399 -3.81 -23.68 -13.77
C LYS A 399 -3.51 -22.33 -13.16
N THR A 400 -3.15 -22.33 -11.88
CA THR A 400 -2.65 -21.13 -11.21
C THR A 400 -1.32 -20.70 -11.80
N VAL A 401 -1.20 -19.43 -12.17
CA VAL A 401 0.04 -18.84 -12.69
C VAL A 401 1.01 -18.64 -11.53
N GLY A 402 2.27 -19.06 -11.68
CA GLY A 402 3.30 -18.89 -10.65
C GLY A 402 3.73 -17.43 -10.49
N TRP A 403 4.13 -17.03 -9.28
CA TRP A 403 4.65 -15.67 -9.02
C TRP A 403 5.89 -15.33 -9.85
N SER A 404 6.71 -16.32 -10.21
CA SER A 404 7.91 -16.10 -11.04
C SER A 404 7.58 -15.64 -12.45
N ASP A 405 6.42 -16.03 -12.97
CA ASP A 405 6.02 -15.85 -14.38
C ASP A 405 5.14 -14.61 -14.57
N MET A 406 4.98 -13.82 -13.51
CA MET A 406 4.24 -12.57 -13.49
C MET A 406 5.21 -11.39 -13.33
N PRO A 407 4.95 -10.24 -13.97
CA PRO A 407 5.75 -9.04 -13.76
C PRO A 407 5.50 -8.48 -12.35
N LEU A 408 6.53 -8.52 -11.52
CA LEU A 408 6.52 -8.01 -10.15
C LEU A 408 7.49 -6.84 -10.03
N TYR A 409 7.00 -5.71 -9.52
CA TYR A 409 7.86 -4.63 -9.07
C TYR A 409 8.81 -5.16 -8.02
N THR A 410 10.10 -5.03 -8.28
CA THR A 410 11.18 -5.54 -7.43
C THR A 410 12.20 -4.43 -7.23
N ASP A 411 12.52 -4.09 -5.98
CA ASP A 411 13.63 -3.19 -5.64
C ASP A 411 14.93 -3.99 -5.64
N PHE A 412 15.89 -3.60 -6.48
CA PHE A 412 17.12 -4.34 -6.70
C PHE A 412 18.18 -4.08 -5.62
N PHE A 413 18.14 -2.94 -4.93
CA PHE A 413 19.06 -2.65 -3.83
C PHE A 413 18.65 -3.39 -2.57
N LEU A 414 17.35 -3.29 -2.23
CA LEU A 414 16.71 -3.96 -1.10
C LEU A 414 16.45 -5.45 -1.36
N SER A 415 16.53 -5.89 -2.63
CA SER A 415 16.20 -7.26 -3.06
C SER A 415 14.80 -7.69 -2.61
N THR A 416 13.86 -6.75 -2.68
CA THR A 416 12.53 -6.88 -2.07
C THR A 416 11.46 -6.76 -3.14
N VAL A 417 10.50 -7.68 -3.11
CA VAL A 417 9.25 -7.59 -3.88
C VAL A 417 8.18 -7.09 -2.91
N PRO A 418 7.83 -5.80 -2.87
CA PRO A 418 6.92 -5.24 -1.88
C PRO A 418 5.46 -5.68 -2.09
N ALA A 419 4.68 -5.69 -1.01
CA ALA A 419 3.23 -5.94 -1.08
C ALA A 419 2.45 -4.77 -1.68
N ILE A 420 2.91 -3.54 -1.43
CA ILE A 420 2.29 -2.28 -1.83
C ILE A 420 3.35 -1.40 -2.52
N LEU A 421 2.95 -0.74 -3.61
CA LEU A 421 3.73 0.30 -4.27
C LEU A 421 3.09 1.67 -4.04
N HIS A 422 3.82 2.59 -3.41
CA HIS A 422 3.40 3.97 -3.18
C HIS A 422 4.10 4.92 -4.16
N HIS A 423 3.34 5.46 -5.11
CA HIS A 423 3.78 6.44 -6.10
C HIS A 423 3.89 7.86 -5.54
N ASN A 424 4.64 8.02 -4.44
CA ASN A 424 4.97 9.33 -3.87
C ASN A 424 5.92 10.13 -4.79
N LYS A 425 5.66 11.45 -4.93
CA LYS A 425 6.30 12.39 -5.89
C LYS A 425 6.01 12.17 -7.39
N PHE A 426 6.31 10.99 -7.95
CA PHE A 426 6.18 10.70 -9.39
C PHE A 426 4.75 10.36 -9.82
N LYS A 427 3.87 11.36 -9.78
CA LYS A 427 2.41 11.17 -9.92
C LYS A 427 1.96 10.73 -11.30
N GLU A 428 2.75 11.02 -12.33
CA GLU A 428 2.54 10.60 -13.71
C GLU A 428 2.69 9.08 -13.90
N ARG A 429 3.50 8.40 -13.06
CA ARG A 429 3.64 6.94 -13.07
C ARG A 429 2.35 6.20 -12.80
N ARG A 430 1.45 6.83 -12.05
CA ARG A 430 0.09 6.30 -11.83
C ARG A 430 -0.69 6.09 -13.12
N THR A 431 -0.25 6.72 -14.21
CA THR A 431 -0.80 6.57 -15.54
C THR A 431 0.15 5.80 -16.45
N THR A 432 1.44 6.11 -16.45
CA THR A 432 2.41 5.53 -17.40
C THR A 432 2.92 4.15 -17.03
N TRP A 433 2.74 3.70 -15.79
CA TRP A 433 3.12 2.36 -15.34
C TRP A 433 1.91 1.45 -15.06
N TRP A 434 0.68 1.94 -15.23
CA TRP A 434 -0.53 1.18 -14.86
C TRP A 434 -0.81 -0.02 -15.79
N ASP A 435 -0.03 -0.15 -16.86
CA ASP A 435 0.01 -1.29 -17.76
C ASP A 435 1.03 -2.37 -17.38
N ARG A 436 1.84 -2.14 -16.33
CA ARG A 436 2.92 -3.04 -15.91
C ARG A 436 2.55 -4.09 -14.84
N PRO A 437 1.67 -3.82 -13.86
CA PRO A 437 1.32 -4.82 -12.86
C PRO A 437 0.72 -6.08 -13.50
N TRP A 438 0.99 -7.25 -12.91
CA TRP A 438 0.58 -8.55 -13.45
C TRP A 438 -0.93 -8.70 -13.67
N TYR A 439 -1.76 -8.00 -12.89
CA TYR A 439 -3.22 -8.01 -13.05
C TYR A 439 -3.72 -7.09 -14.16
N HIS A 440 -2.83 -6.39 -14.87
CA HIS A 440 -3.21 -5.55 -16.01
C HIS A 440 -4.03 -6.37 -17.02
N GLN A 441 -5.09 -5.77 -17.58
CA GLN A 441 -6.11 -6.40 -18.43
C GLN A 441 -6.96 -7.51 -17.77
N LYS A 442 -6.53 -8.10 -16.65
CA LYS A 442 -7.26 -9.11 -15.90
C LYS A 442 -8.08 -8.55 -14.74
N LEU A 443 -7.76 -7.31 -14.32
CA LEU A 443 -8.32 -6.66 -13.13
C LEU A 443 -9.85 -6.65 -13.09
N ARG A 444 -10.53 -6.43 -14.23
CA ARG A 444 -12.00 -6.39 -14.28
C ARG A 444 -12.63 -7.70 -13.80
N GLY A 445 -12.11 -8.84 -14.27
CA GLY A 445 -12.61 -10.16 -13.90
C GLY A 445 -12.32 -10.50 -12.44
N LEU A 446 -11.11 -10.18 -11.97
CA LEU A 446 -10.70 -10.35 -10.58
C LEU A 446 -11.59 -9.55 -9.63
N VAL A 447 -11.87 -8.28 -9.95
CA VAL A 447 -12.70 -7.40 -9.12
C VAL A 447 -14.16 -7.84 -9.10
N LYS A 448 -14.73 -8.24 -10.24
CA LYS A 448 -16.11 -8.74 -10.27
C LYS A 448 -16.30 -9.92 -9.32
N SER A 449 -15.36 -10.85 -9.32
CA SER A 449 -15.37 -12.00 -8.42
C SER A 449 -15.16 -11.57 -6.97
N ALA A 450 -14.24 -10.63 -6.72
CA ALA A 450 -13.94 -10.14 -5.39
C ALA A 450 -15.08 -9.31 -4.75
N LEU A 451 -16.01 -8.75 -5.53
CA LEU A 451 -17.15 -7.98 -5.02
C LEU A 451 -18.31 -8.87 -4.53
N LEU A 452 -18.33 -10.15 -4.89
CA LEU A 452 -19.32 -11.10 -4.41
C LEU A 452 -19.18 -11.32 -2.89
N PRO A 453 -20.28 -11.66 -2.19
CA PRO A 453 -20.23 -12.01 -0.78
C PRO A 453 -19.20 -13.11 -0.49
N ARG A 454 -18.51 -13.00 0.64
CA ARG A 454 -17.59 -14.05 1.11
C ARG A 454 -18.35 -15.02 2.02
N GLU A 455 -18.10 -16.31 1.85
CA GLU A 455 -18.55 -17.33 2.80
C GLU A 455 -17.94 -17.09 4.18
N ALA A 456 -18.76 -17.29 5.22
CA ALA A 456 -18.44 -16.86 6.58
C ALA A 456 -17.43 -17.75 7.32
N ASP A 457 -17.02 -18.85 6.73
CA ASP A 457 -16.21 -19.92 7.33
C ASP A 457 -14.74 -19.91 6.89
N GLU A 458 -14.36 -19.05 5.94
CA GLU A 458 -12.97 -18.95 5.47
C GLU A 458 -12.27 -17.64 5.90
N PRO A 459 -11.14 -17.71 6.63
CA PRO A 459 -10.36 -16.53 6.98
C PRO A 459 -9.77 -15.87 5.72
N LEU A 460 -9.52 -14.56 5.79
CA LEU A 460 -8.76 -13.80 4.80
C LEU A 460 -7.32 -14.32 4.67
N ALA A 461 -6.73 -14.72 5.79
CA ALA A 461 -5.37 -15.22 5.88
C ALA A 461 -5.21 -16.03 7.17
N THR A 462 -4.34 -17.04 7.13
CA THR A 462 -3.78 -17.68 8.31
C THR A 462 -2.28 -17.44 8.32
N VAL A 463 -1.76 -16.93 9.44
CA VAL A 463 -0.33 -16.65 9.61
C VAL A 463 0.19 -17.50 10.76
N GLU A 464 1.26 -18.23 10.49
CA GLU A 464 2.04 -18.94 11.50
C GLU A 464 2.98 -17.96 12.21
N LEU A 465 2.97 -18.00 13.53
CA LEU A 465 3.86 -17.22 14.37
C LEU A 465 5.00 -18.10 14.90
N GLU A 466 6.04 -17.45 15.40
CA GLU A 466 7.13 -18.12 16.12
C GLU A 466 6.57 -18.93 17.31
N GLY A 467 7.09 -20.14 17.51
CA GLY A 467 6.60 -21.07 18.53
C GLY A 467 5.37 -21.89 18.11
N GLY A 468 4.97 -21.83 16.83
CA GLY A 468 3.95 -22.72 16.26
C GLY A 468 2.50 -22.29 16.48
N SER A 469 2.27 -21.18 17.19
CA SER A 469 0.93 -20.57 17.28
C SER A 469 0.48 -19.99 15.94
N ARG A 470 -0.83 -19.86 15.73
CA ARG A 470 -1.38 -19.31 14.48
C ARG A 470 -2.37 -18.20 14.76
N VAL A 471 -2.44 -17.24 13.85
CA VAL A 471 -3.46 -16.20 13.84
C VAL A 471 -4.26 -16.29 12.55
N ARG A 472 -5.57 -16.38 12.68
CA ARG A 472 -6.51 -16.33 11.56
C ARG A 472 -7.13 -14.94 11.50
N TYR A 473 -7.10 -14.36 10.32
CA TYR A 473 -7.59 -13.03 10.05
C TYR A 473 -8.93 -13.08 9.35
N TRP A 474 -9.93 -12.40 9.90
CA TRP A 474 -11.30 -12.40 9.42
C TRP A 474 -11.69 -11.02 8.88
N ALA A 475 -12.51 -11.01 7.83
CA ALA A 475 -13.13 -9.79 7.36
C ALA A 475 -14.18 -9.29 8.38
N ALA A 476 -14.58 -8.02 8.22
CA ALA A 476 -15.77 -7.50 8.91
C ALA A 476 -17.00 -8.34 8.51
N SER A 477 -17.90 -8.67 9.45
CA SER A 477 -19.11 -9.43 9.10
C SER A 477 -20.06 -8.64 8.19
N ALA A 478 -19.87 -7.32 8.07
CA ALA A 478 -20.46 -6.48 7.03
C ALA A 478 -20.22 -7.00 5.59
N GLU A 479 -19.15 -7.78 5.36
CA GLU A 479 -18.80 -8.35 4.04
C GLU A 479 -19.65 -9.58 3.65
N LYS A 480 -20.43 -10.14 4.59
CA LYS A 480 -21.39 -11.22 4.30
C LYS A 480 -22.54 -10.78 3.40
N MET A 481 -22.84 -9.48 3.39
CA MET A 481 -23.89 -8.92 2.54
C MET A 481 -23.38 -8.65 1.12
N ASP A 482 -22.23 -8.00 1.03
CA ASP A 482 -21.53 -7.66 -0.19
C ASP A 482 -20.12 -7.15 0.16
N ARG A 483 -19.21 -7.18 -0.81
CA ARG A 483 -17.82 -6.68 -0.62
C ARG A 483 -17.57 -5.34 -1.31
N TYR A 484 -18.60 -4.54 -1.54
CA TYR A 484 -18.41 -3.19 -2.04
C TYR A 484 -17.77 -2.31 -0.94
N PRO A 485 -16.95 -1.32 -1.33
CA PRO A 485 -16.43 -0.33 -0.38
C PRO A 485 -17.56 0.34 0.39
N ARG A 486 -17.28 0.72 1.64
CA ARG A 486 -18.26 1.34 2.52
C ARG A 486 -17.82 2.74 2.91
N MET A 487 -18.78 3.66 3.01
CA MET A 487 -18.52 5.03 3.46
C MET A 487 -18.52 5.06 4.97
N GLY A 488 -17.40 5.42 5.61
CA GLY A 488 -17.25 5.58 7.05
C GLY A 488 -18.03 6.79 7.60
N LYS A 489 -19.35 6.78 7.43
CA LYS A 489 -20.26 7.84 7.85
C LYS A 489 -20.67 7.59 9.29
N LEU A 490 -20.34 8.54 10.16
CA LEU A 490 -20.64 8.47 11.59
C LEU A 490 -21.95 9.17 11.92
N ASN A 491 -22.62 8.73 12.99
CA ASN A 491 -23.76 9.44 13.53
C ASN A 491 -23.33 10.65 14.38
N THR A 492 -24.30 11.40 14.91
CA THR A 492 -24.04 12.59 15.74
C THR A 492 -23.27 12.30 17.03
N ASN A 493 -23.28 11.06 17.50
CA ASN A 493 -22.56 10.60 18.69
C ASN A 493 -21.23 9.89 18.33
N LEU A 494 -20.77 10.01 17.07
CA LEU A 494 -19.56 9.36 16.55
C LEU A 494 -19.52 7.84 16.75
N THR A 495 -20.68 7.19 16.76
CA THR A 495 -20.82 5.74 16.94
C THR A 495 -21.35 5.08 15.66
N VAL A 496 -21.04 3.80 15.48
CA VAL A 496 -21.58 2.97 14.40
C VAL A 496 -22.72 2.12 14.96
N TYR A 497 -23.97 2.52 14.71
CA TYR A 497 -25.15 1.75 15.09
C TYR A 497 -25.70 0.85 13.98
N ASP A 498 -25.19 0.99 12.76
CA ASP A 498 -25.56 0.18 11.60
C ASP A 498 -24.32 -0.06 10.72
N ARG A 499 -24.39 -1.05 9.82
CA ARG A 499 -23.38 -1.24 8.77
C ARG A 499 -23.11 0.07 8.03
N PHE A 500 -21.84 0.36 7.74
CA PHE A 500 -21.51 1.55 6.96
C PHE A 500 -22.15 1.50 5.56
N PRO A 501 -22.70 2.63 5.06
CA PRO A 501 -23.36 2.65 3.76
C PRO A 501 -22.45 2.18 2.62
N ARG A 502 -22.98 1.33 1.75
CA ARG A 502 -22.31 0.88 0.53
C ARG A 502 -22.00 2.05 -0.40
N MET A 503 -20.82 2.05 -1.01
CA MET A 503 -20.42 2.96 -2.09
C MET A 503 -20.35 2.24 -3.44
N GLU A 504 -20.94 2.86 -4.45
CA GLU A 504 -20.96 2.32 -5.81
C GLU A 504 -19.71 2.73 -6.60
N PRO A 505 -19.20 1.89 -7.52
CA PRO A 505 -18.08 2.26 -8.40
C PRO A 505 -18.28 3.60 -9.13
N ASN A 506 -19.48 3.88 -9.63
CA ASN A 506 -19.78 5.15 -10.29
C ASN A 506 -19.73 6.37 -9.35
N GLU A 507 -19.91 6.17 -8.05
CA GLU A 507 -19.74 7.22 -7.06
C GLU A 507 -18.26 7.50 -6.81
N MET A 508 -17.44 6.46 -6.62
CA MET A 508 -16.04 6.57 -6.18
C MET A 508 -15.01 6.73 -7.30
N CYS A 509 -15.23 6.10 -8.46
CA CYS A 509 -14.23 6.00 -9.52
C CYS A 509 -14.28 7.15 -10.51
N ARG A 510 -15.40 7.87 -10.59
CA ARG A 510 -15.57 8.95 -11.57
C ARG A 510 -14.49 10.01 -11.43
N TYR A 511 -14.18 10.67 -12.54
CA TYR A 511 -13.36 11.87 -12.48
C TYR A 511 -14.04 12.92 -11.58
N GLY A 512 -13.23 13.68 -10.84
CA GLY A 512 -13.71 14.87 -10.16
C GLY A 512 -14.17 15.96 -11.14
N ARG A 513 -14.22 17.22 -10.69
CA ARG A 513 -14.70 18.35 -11.52
C ARG A 513 -14.00 18.50 -12.87
N ARG A 514 -12.76 18.03 -13.01
CA ARG A 514 -11.99 18.05 -14.25
C ARG A 514 -11.30 16.71 -14.47
N LYS A 515 -11.39 16.19 -15.69
CA LYS A 515 -10.61 15.04 -16.14
C LYS A 515 -9.15 15.46 -16.37
N PRO A 516 -8.14 14.76 -15.82
CA PRO A 516 -6.74 15.06 -16.08
C PRO A 516 -6.38 14.89 -17.57
N HIS A 517 -5.44 15.69 -18.05
CA HIS A 517 -4.93 15.57 -19.41
C HIS A 517 -4.28 14.20 -19.63
N GLY A 518 -4.49 13.58 -20.79
CA GLY A 518 -3.97 12.24 -21.13
C GLY A 518 -4.69 11.06 -20.47
N SER A 519 -5.70 11.29 -19.61
CA SER A 519 -6.53 10.21 -19.07
C SER A 519 -7.54 9.69 -20.10
N LYS A 520 -7.97 8.43 -19.97
CA LYS A 520 -8.95 7.79 -20.87
C LYS A 520 -10.33 8.47 -20.86
N ALA A 521 -11.25 8.08 -21.75
CA ALA A 521 -12.52 8.79 -21.90
C ALA A 521 -13.38 8.64 -20.64
N THR A 522 -13.52 7.40 -20.18
CA THR A 522 -14.27 7.04 -18.97
C THR A 522 -13.35 6.63 -17.82
N TRP A 523 -13.90 6.43 -16.62
CA TRP A 523 -13.11 5.92 -15.50
C TRP A 523 -12.80 4.44 -15.69
N GLU A 524 -13.71 3.67 -16.28
CA GLU A 524 -13.57 2.25 -16.57
C GLU A 524 -12.40 2.00 -17.51
N GLU A 525 -12.30 2.79 -18.58
CA GLU A 525 -11.17 2.71 -19.51
C GLU A 525 -9.85 3.08 -18.81
N GLU A 526 -9.86 4.02 -17.87
CA GLU A 526 -8.65 4.44 -17.14
C GLU A 526 -8.18 3.40 -16.12
N VAL A 527 -9.13 2.74 -15.44
CA VAL A 527 -8.87 1.77 -14.38
C VAL A 527 -8.59 0.38 -14.94
N PHE A 528 -9.39 -0.11 -15.89
CA PHE A 528 -9.24 -1.49 -16.40
C PHE A 528 -8.32 -1.59 -17.61
N ARG A 529 -8.37 -0.60 -18.52
CA ARG A 529 -7.56 -0.56 -19.77
C ARG A 529 -7.62 -1.85 -20.59
N ASP A 530 -8.77 -2.53 -20.58
CA ASP A 530 -8.99 -3.86 -21.16
C ASP A 530 -9.91 -3.84 -22.39
N GLY A 531 -10.44 -2.68 -22.77
CA GLY A 531 -11.41 -2.55 -23.86
C GLY A 531 -12.82 -3.08 -23.53
N GLY A 532 -13.09 -3.47 -22.29
CA GLY A 532 -14.35 -4.11 -21.86
C GLY A 532 -15.54 -3.16 -21.63
N GLY A 533 -15.40 -1.86 -21.91
CA GLY A 533 -16.46 -0.86 -21.76
C GLY A 533 -16.93 -0.65 -20.32
N GLU A 534 -18.24 -0.40 -20.15
CA GLU A 534 -18.88 -0.11 -18.87
C GLU A 534 -18.71 -1.25 -17.84
N PHE A 535 -18.58 -0.87 -16.57
CA PHE A 535 -18.45 -1.83 -15.47
C PHE A 535 -19.83 -2.21 -14.93
N ASN A 536 -20.43 -3.23 -15.54
CA ASN A 536 -21.70 -3.78 -15.06
C ASN A 536 -21.49 -4.61 -13.79
N ARG A 537 -22.45 -4.48 -12.86
CA ARG A 537 -22.47 -5.23 -11.59
C ARG A 537 -22.44 -6.75 -11.86
N PRO A 538 -21.69 -7.52 -11.05
CA PRO A 538 -21.77 -8.98 -11.07
C PRO A 538 -23.13 -9.49 -10.58
#